data_AF-A0A931UX23-F1
#
_entry.id   AF-A0A931UX23-F1
#
_cell.length_a   1.000
_cell.length_b   1.000
_cell.length_c   1.000
_cell.angle_alpha   90.00
_cell.angle_beta   90.00
_cell.angle_gamma   90.00
#
_symmetry.space_group_name_H-M   'P 1'
#
loop_
_entity.id
_entity.type
_entity.pdbx_description
1 polymer ?
#
loop_
_entity_poly.entity_id
_entity_poly.type
_entity_poly.pdbx_seq_one_letter_code
_entity_poly.pdbx_strand_id
1 'polypeptide(L)'
;MLLVALAGVACRRDDPAAPVADTAPEEEEDTGLAVPALDPGKCGAVEGDESPMVLDRTFVPASTGRKLEDKAFPIFSELEADPALLSRLRADATLSGIAAARETRLKDARSCADTACAAASVAWTDDERAAAADAAVAALGDALPAFARDRVRKSGSFNVDAALDDAALVRKAIADGLSRAALAATRDVSPEMRAKAVTDALASRSSPMAFFEPTLALALSTLEADGRDEAIRYEPLASGENAAAVAAIPSIAWASFPFAAIVVPGLGPGDPETALSEGGRARCDLAAARFRAGIAPLVVLSGGHVHPDRTRFAEAIEMKKYLRSIGVPEAALLVDPHARHTTTNLRNTSRLLLRYGVPAERPVLVTTDAFQSVYIIGRPFAVRCRDEIGLVPWRKLASLSINDTCMLPSRVSLTVEARDPLDP
;
A
#
# COMPACT_ATOMS: atom_id res chain seq x y z
N MET A 1 -72.28 14.96 -2.05
CA MET A 1 -72.71 16.05 -2.96
C MET A 1 -71.43 16.70 -3.47
N LEU A 2 -71.07 16.75 -4.74
CA LEU A 2 -71.77 16.52 -6.00
C LEU A 2 -70.74 16.07 -7.06
N LEU A 3 -71.26 15.38 -8.06
CA LEU A 3 -70.66 14.74 -9.24
C LEU A 3 -69.81 15.65 -10.15
N VAL A 4 -68.68 15.17 -10.70
CA VAL A 4 -68.43 14.61 -12.07
C VAL A 4 -68.30 15.64 -13.20
N ALA A 5 -67.16 15.60 -13.92
CA ALA A 5 -67.11 15.61 -15.39
C ALA A 5 -65.77 15.04 -15.91
N LEU A 6 -65.87 13.89 -16.59
CA LEU A 6 -64.87 13.26 -17.45
C LEU A 6 -65.25 13.55 -18.91
N ALA A 7 -64.28 13.97 -19.71
CA ALA A 7 -64.18 13.80 -21.17
C ALA A 7 -62.81 14.37 -21.58
N GLY A 8 -61.99 13.84 -22.48
CA GLY A 8 -62.11 12.77 -23.45
C GLY A 8 -60.87 12.86 -24.34
N VAL A 9 -60.44 11.71 -24.84
CA VAL A 9 -59.18 11.42 -25.54
C VAL A 9 -58.97 12.21 -26.84
N ALA A 10 -57.71 12.58 -27.13
CA ALA A 10 -57.22 12.67 -28.50
C ALA A 10 -55.70 12.44 -28.58
N CYS A 11 -55.31 11.28 -29.12
CA CYS A 11 -53.97 11.00 -29.63
C CYS A 11 -53.64 11.93 -30.82
N ARG A 12 -52.45 12.54 -30.83
CA ARG A 12 -51.73 13.01 -32.03
C ARG A 12 -50.24 12.73 -31.78
N ARG A 13 -49.72 11.70 -32.44
CA ARG A 13 -48.92 11.73 -33.69
C ARG A 13 -47.50 12.23 -33.43
N ASP A 14 -46.58 11.27 -33.55
CA ASP A 14 -45.15 11.44 -33.70
C ASP A 14 -44.84 12.50 -34.76
N ASP A 15 -44.00 13.46 -34.41
CA ASP A 15 -43.24 14.27 -35.37
C ASP A 15 -41.74 13.99 -35.19
N PRO A 16 -40.97 13.96 -36.29
CA PRO A 16 -39.61 13.46 -36.31
C PRO A 16 -38.61 14.45 -35.72
N ALA A 17 -37.51 13.89 -35.21
CA ALA A 17 -36.37 14.57 -34.63
C ALA A 17 -35.96 15.84 -35.40
N ALA A 18 -35.95 16.97 -34.68
CA ALA A 18 -35.19 18.15 -35.08
C ALA A 18 -33.68 17.88 -34.85
N PRO A 19 -32.79 18.39 -35.73
CA PRO A 19 -31.36 18.15 -35.62
C PRO A 19 -30.81 18.84 -34.37
N VAL A 20 -30.05 18.09 -33.57
CA VAL A 20 -29.27 18.62 -32.45
C VAL A 20 -28.31 19.65 -33.04
N ALA A 21 -28.53 20.91 -32.69
CA ALA A 21 -27.63 21.99 -32.99
C ALA A 21 -26.28 21.71 -32.33
N ASP A 22 -25.25 21.82 -33.16
CA ASP A 22 -23.84 21.77 -32.85
C ASP A 22 -23.51 22.80 -31.74
N THR A 23 -23.50 22.35 -30.48
CA THR A 23 -22.98 23.15 -29.37
C THR A 23 -21.48 22.93 -29.34
N ALA A 24 -20.75 23.95 -29.79
CA ALA A 24 -19.31 24.07 -29.65
C ALA A 24 -18.86 23.71 -28.21
N PRO A 25 -17.68 23.10 -28.03
CA PRO A 25 -17.17 22.82 -26.70
C PRO A 25 -17.00 24.15 -25.94
N GLU A 26 -17.61 24.24 -24.77
CA GLU A 26 -17.33 25.31 -23.83
C GLU A 26 -15.82 25.31 -23.55
N GLU A 27 -15.17 26.44 -23.81
CA GLU A 27 -13.74 26.64 -23.59
C GLU A 27 -13.42 26.36 -22.11
N GLU A 28 -12.67 25.28 -21.85
CA GLU A 28 -12.04 25.06 -20.55
C GLU A 28 -11.19 26.28 -20.22
N GLU A 29 -11.48 26.93 -19.09
CA GLU A 29 -10.70 28.03 -18.55
C GLU A 29 -9.26 27.53 -18.30
N ASP A 30 -8.34 27.88 -19.23
CA ASP A 30 -6.92 27.56 -19.11
C ASP A 30 -6.36 28.28 -17.88
N THR A 31 -6.13 27.51 -16.82
CA THR A 31 -5.57 27.97 -15.53
C THR A 31 -4.17 28.59 -15.65
N GLY A 32 -3.60 28.73 -16.86
CA GLY A 32 -2.47 29.62 -17.16
C GLY A 32 -1.13 29.19 -16.54
N LEU A 33 -1.07 27.99 -15.96
CA LEU A 33 0.13 27.48 -15.32
C LEU A 33 1.02 26.86 -16.39
N ALA A 34 2.04 27.61 -16.82
CA ALA A 34 2.96 27.18 -17.86
C ALA A 34 3.64 25.85 -17.49
N VAL A 35 3.38 24.80 -18.29
CA VAL A 35 4.05 23.51 -18.15
C VAL A 35 5.39 23.57 -18.90
N PRO A 36 6.54 23.57 -18.21
CA PRO A 36 7.83 23.58 -18.90
C PRO A 36 8.00 22.30 -19.72
N ALA A 37 8.71 22.39 -20.84
CA ALA A 37 9.08 21.21 -21.62
C ALA A 37 9.90 20.24 -20.76
N LEU A 38 9.44 18.99 -20.68
CA LEU A 38 10.14 17.91 -19.99
C LEU A 38 10.77 16.99 -21.03
N ASP A 39 12.01 16.56 -20.77
CA ASP A 39 12.72 15.60 -21.61
C ASP A 39 12.74 14.22 -20.93
N PRO A 40 11.86 13.28 -21.33
CA PRO A 40 11.84 11.92 -20.77
C PRO A 40 13.13 11.15 -21.04
N GLY A 41 13.87 11.52 -22.09
CA GLY A 41 15.15 10.92 -22.46
C GLY A 41 16.21 11.06 -21.35
N LYS A 42 16.12 12.11 -20.52
CA LYS A 42 16.98 12.26 -19.32
C LYS A 42 16.75 11.17 -18.28
N CYS A 43 15.56 10.57 -18.26
CA CYS A 43 15.34 9.40 -17.42
C CYS A 43 16.13 8.19 -17.91
N GLY A 44 16.48 8.14 -19.20
CA GLY A 44 17.17 7.05 -19.88
C GLY A 44 16.47 5.68 -19.76
N ALA A 45 16.95 4.71 -20.52
CA ALA A 45 16.52 3.33 -20.38
C ALA A 45 17.19 2.67 -19.16
N VAL A 46 16.53 1.67 -18.60
CA VAL A 46 17.16 0.68 -17.72
C VAL A 46 17.10 -0.67 -18.43
N GLU A 47 18.26 -1.29 -18.60
CA GLU A 47 18.39 -2.63 -19.17
C GLU A 47 18.06 -3.70 -18.10
N GLY A 48 17.44 -4.82 -18.53
CA GLY A 48 17.14 -5.97 -17.67
C GLY A 48 15.69 -6.05 -17.17
N ASP A 49 15.23 -7.27 -16.90
CA ASP A 49 13.84 -7.65 -16.57
C ASP A 49 13.56 -7.75 -15.06
N GLU A 50 14.44 -7.18 -14.23
CA GLU A 50 14.42 -7.27 -12.76
C GLU A 50 14.42 -8.72 -12.22
N SER A 51 14.77 -9.72 -13.05
CA SER A 51 14.88 -11.11 -12.60
C SER A 51 15.86 -11.25 -11.44
N PRO A 52 15.54 -12.05 -10.40
CA PRO A 52 14.40 -12.97 -10.29
C PRO A 52 13.14 -12.38 -9.62
N MET A 53 12.99 -11.05 -9.53
CA MET A 53 11.80 -10.45 -8.91
C MET A 53 10.54 -10.66 -9.76
N VAL A 54 9.51 -11.24 -9.15
CA VAL A 54 8.28 -11.67 -9.83
C VAL A 54 7.07 -10.88 -9.32
N LEU A 55 6.09 -10.71 -10.21
CA LEU A 55 4.72 -10.34 -9.86
C LEU A 55 3.76 -11.17 -10.71
N ASP A 56 3.08 -12.13 -10.10
CA ASP A 56 1.96 -12.81 -10.75
C ASP A 56 0.68 -12.03 -10.45
N ARG A 57 0.20 -11.26 -11.43
CA ARG A 57 -1.03 -10.46 -11.30
C ARG A 57 -2.29 -11.32 -11.17
N THR A 58 -2.20 -12.63 -11.37
CA THR A 58 -3.31 -13.58 -11.17
C THR A 58 -3.28 -14.22 -9.78
N PHE A 59 -2.23 -13.96 -9.00
CA PHE A 59 -2.15 -14.43 -7.61
C PHE A 59 -3.29 -13.86 -6.78
N VAL A 60 -3.96 -14.75 -6.04
CA VAL A 60 -4.99 -14.39 -5.05
C VAL A 60 -4.39 -14.60 -3.66
N PRO A 61 -4.13 -13.51 -2.91
CA PRO A 61 -3.65 -13.61 -1.53
C PRO A 61 -4.60 -14.42 -0.66
N ALA A 62 -4.05 -15.10 0.34
CA ALA A 62 -4.86 -15.70 1.39
C ALA A 62 -5.72 -14.63 2.07
N SER A 63 -6.93 -15.02 2.51
CA SER A 63 -7.72 -14.19 3.39
C SER A 63 -8.15 -14.95 4.63
N THR A 64 -7.74 -14.43 5.77
CA THR A 64 -8.10 -14.92 7.11
C THR A 64 -9.38 -14.26 7.64
N GLY A 65 -9.93 -13.30 6.88
CA GLY A 65 -10.99 -12.39 7.33
C GLY A 65 -10.47 -11.21 8.17
N ARG A 66 -9.18 -11.21 8.54
CA ARG A 66 -8.52 -10.12 9.26
C ARG A 66 -7.71 -9.29 8.27
N LYS A 67 -8.32 -8.26 7.69
CA LYS A 67 -7.71 -7.43 6.63
C LYS A 67 -6.31 -6.90 6.98
N LEU A 68 -6.07 -6.50 8.23
CA LEU A 68 -4.76 -5.99 8.65
C LEU A 68 -3.70 -7.11 8.65
N GLU A 69 -4.08 -8.32 9.03
CA GLU A 69 -3.20 -9.50 8.95
C GLU A 69 -2.88 -9.85 7.50
N ASP A 70 -3.92 -10.00 6.68
CA ASP A 70 -3.82 -10.35 5.26
C ASP A 70 -2.89 -9.40 4.50
N LYS A 71 -2.91 -8.12 4.88
CA LYS A 71 -2.14 -7.05 4.25
C LYS A 71 -0.73 -6.90 4.81
N ALA A 72 -0.60 -6.78 6.13
CA ALA A 72 0.67 -6.46 6.80
C ALA A 72 1.53 -7.70 7.12
N PHE A 73 0.92 -8.87 7.24
CA PHE A 73 1.59 -10.11 7.63
C PHE A 73 1.26 -11.26 6.68
N PRO A 74 1.52 -11.08 5.37
CA PRO A 74 1.05 -12.01 4.34
C PRO A 74 1.57 -13.43 4.58
N ILE A 75 2.83 -13.60 4.99
CA ILE A 75 3.40 -14.94 5.24
C ILE A 75 2.57 -15.76 6.25
N PHE A 76 2.02 -15.13 7.28
CA PHE A 76 1.20 -15.83 8.27
C PHE A 76 -0.19 -16.16 7.72
N SER A 77 -0.79 -15.24 6.97
CA SER A 77 -2.04 -15.50 6.26
C SER A 77 -1.89 -16.67 5.28
N GLU A 78 -0.75 -16.75 4.59
CA GLU A 78 -0.42 -17.84 3.68
C GLU A 78 -0.23 -19.19 4.38
N LEU A 79 0.35 -19.21 5.59
CA LEU A 79 0.45 -20.42 6.41
C LEU A 79 -0.92 -20.85 6.98
N GLU A 80 -1.77 -19.89 7.35
CA GLU A 80 -3.11 -20.15 7.89
C GLU A 80 -4.10 -20.66 6.83
N ALA A 81 -3.89 -20.32 5.56
CA ALA A 81 -4.76 -20.69 4.45
C ALA A 81 -4.82 -22.21 4.17
N ASP A 82 -3.83 -22.98 4.63
CA ASP A 82 -3.81 -24.44 4.54
C ASP A 82 -4.00 -25.07 5.94
N PRO A 83 -5.22 -25.55 6.27
CA PRO A 83 -5.49 -26.16 7.57
C PRO A 83 -4.63 -27.38 7.88
N ALA A 84 -4.20 -28.14 6.87
CA ALA A 84 -3.34 -29.31 7.05
C ALA A 84 -1.90 -28.89 7.38
N LEU A 85 -1.39 -27.86 6.71
CA LEU A 85 -0.11 -27.24 7.08
C LEU A 85 -0.16 -26.64 8.48
N LEU A 86 -1.18 -25.85 8.80
CA LEU A 86 -1.34 -25.25 10.12
C LEU A 86 -1.40 -26.31 11.23
N SER A 87 -2.08 -27.44 10.98
CA SER A 87 -2.12 -28.57 11.90
C SER A 87 -0.75 -29.21 12.11
N ARG A 88 0.07 -29.35 11.04
CA ARG A 88 1.45 -29.83 11.15
C ARG A 88 2.32 -28.87 11.98
N LEU A 89 2.20 -27.57 11.73
CA LEU A 89 2.94 -26.55 12.48
C LEU A 89 2.59 -26.57 13.98
N ARG A 90 1.32 -26.81 14.32
CA ARG A 90 0.87 -26.95 15.72
C ARG A 90 1.33 -28.25 16.39
N ALA A 91 1.48 -29.34 15.61
CA ALA A 91 1.88 -30.64 16.12
C ALA A 91 3.40 -30.81 16.26
N ASP A 92 4.20 -29.99 15.59
CA ASP A 92 5.66 -30.01 15.72
C ASP A 92 6.09 -29.68 17.17
N ALA A 93 6.97 -30.51 17.75
CA ALA A 93 7.37 -30.41 19.14
C ALA A 93 8.16 -29.12 19.44
N THR A 94 8.99 -28.67 18.49
CA THR A 94 9.77 -27.43 18.65
C THR A 94 8.84 -26.22 18.57
N LEU A 95 7.98 -26.17 17.54
CA LEU A 95 7.06 -25.05 17.32
C LEU A 95 6.01 -24.95 18.41
N SER A 96 5.45 -26.07 18.90
CA SER A 96 4.52 -26.07 20.02
C SER A 96 5.17 -25.63 21.34
N GLY A 97 6.42 -26.02 21.59
CA GLY A 97 7.21 -25.51 22.71
C GLY A 97 7.41 -23.99 22.64
N ILE A 98 7.74 -23.47 21.45
CA ILE A 98 7.86 -22.03 21.19
C ILE A 98 6.50 -21.35 21.40
N ALA A 99 5.41 -21.89 20.85
CA ALA A 99 4.07 -21.34 21.00
C ALA A 99 3.65 -21.22 22.47
N ALA A 100 3.85 -22.27 23.28
CA ALA A 100 3.52 -22.28 24.70
C ALA A 100 4.36 -21.26 25.50
N ALA A 101 5.66 -21.13 25.18
CA ALA A 101 6.51 -20.10 25.78
C ALA A 101 6.01 -18.69 25.42
N ARG A 102 5.61 -18.46 24.17
CA ARG A 102 5.09 -17.17 23.69
C ARG A 102 3.74 -16.82 24.30
N GLU A 103 2.85 -17.79 24.43
CA GLU A 103 1.55 -17.59 25.10
C GLU A 103 1.75 -17.22 26.58
N THR A 104 2.73 -17.84 27.25
CA THR A 104 3.09 -17.49 28.63
C THR A 104 3.59 -16.04 28.71
N ARG A 105 4.56 -15.67 27.86
CA ARG A 105 5.07 -14.29 27.83
C ARG A 105 3.99 -13.25 27.48
N LEU A 106 3.05 -13.60 26.59
CA LEU A 106 1.89 -12.75 26.28
C LEU A 106 1.01 -12.51 27.51
N LYS A 107 0.75 -13.56 28.32
CA LYS A 107 0.00 -13.42 29.58
C LYS A 107 0.76 -12.53 30.57
N ASP A 108 2.08 -12.72 30.68
CA ASP A 108 2.94 -11.93 31.56
C ASP A 108 2.97 -10.45 31.15
N ALA A 109 2.91 -10.16 29.84
CA ALA A 109 2.87 -8.80 29.30
C ALA A 109 1.71 -7.94 29.85
N ARG A 110 0.62 -8.57 30.31
CA ARG A 110 -0.50 -7.89 30.97
C ARG A 110 -0.08 -7.17 32.26
N SER A 111 0.95 -7.67 32.93
CA SER A 111 1.45 -7.15 34.20
C SER A 111 2.57 -6.11 34.05
N CYS A 112 3.00 -5.82 32.82
CA CYS A 112 4.08 -4.88 32.56
C CYS A 112 3.67 -3.44 32.87
N ALA A 113 4.48 -2.78 33.72
CA ALA A 113 4.26 -1.38 34.11
C ALA A 113 4.73 -0.37 33.04
N ASP A 114 5.66 -0.74 32.16
CA ASP A 114 6.24 0.16 31.15
C ASP A 114 6.44 -0.53 29.78
N THR A 115 6.82 0.27 28.79
CA THR A 115 7.08 -0.14 27.41
C THR A 115 8.28 -1.08 27.28
N ALA A 116 9.30 -0.94 28.14
CA ALA A 116 10.50 -1.78 28.11
C ALA A 116 10.20 -3.22 28.57
N CYS A 117 9.42 -3.39 29.64
CA CYS A 117 8.92 -4.68 30.09
C CYS A 117 8.08 -5.35 29.01
N ALA A 118 7.15 -4.59 28.42
CA ALA A 118 6.30 -5.11 27.35
C ALA A 118 7.13 -5.52 26.14
N ALA A 119 8.10 -4.70 25.74
CA ALA A 119 9.01 -5.02 24.65
C ALA A 119 9.81 -6.29 24.91
N ALA A 120 10.38 -6.44 26.11
CA ALA A 120 11.11 -7.63 26.51
C ALA A 120 10.22 -8.89 26.51
N SER A 121 8.95 -8.79 26.91
CA SER A 121 8.02 -9.92 26.95
C SER A 121 7.74 -10.50 25.55
N VAL A 122 7.67 -9.67 24.52
CA VAL A 122 7.31 -10.11 23.15
C VAL A 122 8.46 -10.05 22.16
N ALA A 123 9.64 -9.62 22.61
CA ALA A 123 10.86 -9.64 21.82
C ALA A 123 11.20 -11.05 21.37
N TRP A 124 11.63 -11.15 20.11
CA TRP A 124 12.23 -12.36 19.57
C TRP A 124 13.73 -12.15 19.46
N THR A 125 14.53 -13.02 20.05
CA THR A 125 15.97 -13.05 19.75
C THR A 125 16.21 -13.59 18.35
N ASP A 126 17.39 -13.30 17.78
CA ASP A 126 17.77 -13.81 16.46
C ASP A 126 17.74 -15.34 16.44
N ASP A 127 18.23 -15.99 17.50
CA ASP A 127 18.21 -17.45 17.67
C ASP A 127 16.78 -18.01 17.76
N GLU A 128 15.87 -17.35 18.48
CA GLU A 128 14.47 -17.78 18.58
C GLU A 128 13.77 -17.68 17.21
N ARG A 129 14.01 -16.60 16.44
CA ARG A 129 13.43 -16.45 15.10
C ARG A 129 14.00 -17.48 14.14
N ALA A 130 15.30 -17.70 14.17
CA ALA A 130 15.97 -18.70 13.33
C ALA A 130 15.42 -20.11 13.65
N ALA A 131 15.36 -20.49 14.93
CA ALA A 131 14.85 -21.80 15.35
C ALA A 131 13.38 -22.01 14.94
N ALA A 132 12.52 -21.00 15.11
CA ALA A 132 11.13 -21.07 14.67
C ALA A 132 11.00 -21.20 13.14
N ALA A 133 11.76 -20.40 12.39
CA ALA A 133 11.74 -20.43 10.94
C ALA A 133 12.30 -21.76 10.38
N ASP A 134 13.37 -22.29 10.96
CA ASP A 134 13.95 -23.59 10.59
C ASP A 134 12.97 -24.74 10.86
N ALA A 135 12.35 -24.77 12.04
CA ALA A 135 11.36 -25.78 12.38
C ALA A 135 10.11 -25.69 11.48
N ALA A 136 9.66 -24.48 11.13
CA ALA A 136 8.54 -24.29 10.22
C ALA A 136 8.85 -24.74 8.79
N VAL A 137 10.06 -24.47 8.28
CA VAL A 137 10.53 -24.97 6.98
C VAL A 137 10.67 -26.49 6.99
N ALA A 138 11.17 -27.09 8.07
CA ALA A 138 11.22 -28.54 8.21
C ALA A 138 9.81 -29.16 8.23
N ALA A 139 8.86 -28.55 8.94
CA ALA A 139 7.48 -29.01 9.03
C ALA A 139 6.71 -28.92 7.70
N LEU A 140 7.09 -28.01 6.79
CA LEU A 140 6.58 -27.95 5.42
C LEU A 140 6.93 -29.22 4.63
N GLY A 141 8.11 -29.82 4.86
CA GLY A 141 8.56 -31.06 4.21
C GLY A 141 8.42 -31.00 2.69
N ASP A 142 7.79 -32.01 2.09
CA ASP A 142 7.59 -32.11 0.64
C ASP A 142 6.71 -30.99 0.05
N ALA A 143 5.95 -30.27 0.89
CA ALA A 143 5.14 -29.13 0.43
C ALA A 143 5.97 -27.85 0.20
N LEU A 144 7.23 -27.80 0.69
CA LEU A 144 8.06 -26.60 0.66
C LEU A 144 8.23 -26.00 -0.74
N PRO A 145 8.58 -26.75 -1.80
CA PRO A 145 8.76 -26.16 -3.14
C PRO A 145 7.46 -25.59 -3.71
N ALA A 146 6.33 -26.26 -3.47
CA ALA A 146 5.02 -25.77 -3.93
C ALA A 146 4.60 -24.51 -3.16
N PHE A 147 4.79 -24.49 -1.83
CA PHE A 147 4.50 -23.33 -1.00
C PHE A 147 5.36 -22.12 -1.40
N ALA A 148 6.68 -22.32 -1.55
CA ALA A 148 7.60 -21.27 -1.97
C ALA A 148 7.24 -20.72 -3.35
N ARG A 149 6.96 -21.57 -4.33
CA ARG A 149 6.56 -21.14 -5.68
C ARG A 149 5.21 -20.42 -5.67
N ASP A 150 4.17 -21.06 -5.14
CA ASP A 150 2.79 -20.66 -5.38
C ASP A 150 2.25 -19.62 -4.40
N ARG A 151 2.79 -19.58 -3.16
CA ARG A 151 2.31 -18.66 -2.12
C ARG A 151 3.31 -17.55 -1.80
N VAL A 152 4.61 -17.84 -1.88
CA VAL A 152 5.66 -16.85 -1.57
C VAL A 152 6.11 -16.08 -2.82
N ARG A 153 6.67 -16.75 -3.84
CA ARG A 153 7.21 -16.09 -5.04
C ARG A 153 6.13 -15.40 -5.88
N LYS A 154 5.02 -16.08 -6.18
CA LYS A 154 3.93 -15.51 -6.98
C LYS A 154 3.32 -14.24 -6.36
N SER A 155 3.33 -14.11 -5.04
CA SER A 155 2.82 -12.92 -4.35
C SER A 155 3.60 -11.64 -4.67
N GLY A 156 4.90 -11.76 -4.99
CA GLY A 156 5.82 -10.63 -5.10
C GLY A 156 6.17 -9.95 -3.77
N SER A 157 5.55 -10.35 -2.65
CA SER A 157 5.70 -9.75 -1.32
C SER A 157 7.07 -9.97 -0.67
N PHE A 158 7.95 -10.75 -1.31
CA PHE A 158 9.26 -11.12 -0.78
C PHE A 158 10.38 -10.90 -1.82
N ASN A 159 10.18 -9.94 -2.73
CA ASN A 159 11.04 -9.73 -3.89
C ASN A 159 12.48 -9.32 -3.56
N VAL A 160 12.72 -8.66 -2.43
CA VAL A 160 14.09 -8.33 -1.97
C VAL A 160 14.97 -9.58 -1.83
N ASP A 161 14.36 -10.73 -1.56
CA ASP A 161 15.01 -12.01 -1.32
C ASP A 161 14.76 -13.03 -2.44
N ALA A 162 14.25 -12.59 -3.60
CA ALA A 162 13.80 -13.49 -4.67
C ALA A 162 14.89 -14.44 -5.21
N ALA A 163 16.17 -14.10 -5.02
CA ALA A 163 17.30 -14.92 -5.45
C ALA A 163 17.63 -16.10 -4.51
N LEU A 164 17.06 -16.12 -3.31
CA LEU A 164 17.23 -17.24 -2.38
C LEU A 164 16.58 -18.52 -2.93
N ASP A 165 17.11 -19.68 -2.55
CA ASP A 165 16.44 -20.96 -2.77
C ASP A 165 15.12 -21.03 -1.97
N ASP A 166 14.29 -22.05 -2.24
CA ASP A 166 12.96 -22.14 -1.65
C ASP A 166 12.98 -22.24 -0.12
N ALA A 167 13.95 -22.96 0.46
CA ALA A 167 14.07 -23.11 1.91
C ALA A 167 14.52 -21.80 2.55
N ALA A 168 15.55 -21.15 1.98
CA ALA A 168 16.07 -19.88 2.46
C ALA A 168 15.06 -18.73 2.32
N LEU A 169 14.31 -18.69 1.22
CA LEU A 169 13.25 -17.70 1.01
C LEU A 169 12.13 -17.84 2.03
N VAL A 170 11.60 -19.05 2.23
CA VAL A 170 10.50 -19.28 3.20
C VAL A 170 10.98 -19.04 4.63
N ARG A 171 12.19 -19.50 4.98
CA ARG A 171 12.80 -19.23 6.29
C ARG A 171 12.88 -17.73 6.57
N LYS A 172 13.41 -16.97 5.61
CA LYS A 172 13.56 -15.52 5.76
C LYS A 172 12.22 -14.81 5.83
N ALA A 173 11.25 -15.19 4.98
CA ALA A 173 9.88 -14.66 5.04
C ALA A 173 9.22 -14.86 6.42
N ILE A 174 9.39 -16.04 7.03
CA ILE A 174 8.86 -16.33 8.38
C ILE A 174 9.60 -15.49 9.43
N ALA A 175 10.93 -15.46 9.40
CA ALA A 175 11.73 -14.70 10.36
C ALA A 175 11.43 -13.19 10.30
N ASP A 176 11.26 -12.65 9.10
CA ASP A 176 10.88 -11.26 8.85
C ASP A 176 9.45 -10.97 9.33
N GLY A 177 8.50 -11.88 9.08
CA GLY A 177 7.14 -11.80 9.61
C GLY A 177 7.12 -11.77 11.15
N LEU A 178 7.93 -12.60 11.80
CA LEU A 178 8.05 -12.63 13.27
C LEU A 178 8.65 -11.32 13.80
N SER A 179 9.71 -10.84 13.15
CA SER A 179 10.37 -9.57 13.49
C SER A 179 9.39 -8.39 13.38
N ARG A 180 8.61 -8.34 12.29
CA ARG A 180 7.59 -7.32 12.07
C ARG A 180 6.47 -7.39 13.11
N ALA A 181 5.98 -8.59 13.42
CA ALA A 181 4.93 -8.77 14.41
C ALA A 181 5.42 -8.32 15.80
N ALA A 182 6.67 -8.65 16.16
CA ALA A 182 7.28 -8.13 17.37
C ALA A 182 7.34 -6.60 17.36
N LEU A 183 7.83 -5.98 16.28
CA LEU A 183 7.92 -4.52 16.15
C LEU A 183 6.54 -3.83 16.29
N ALA A 184 5.50 -4.43 15.71
CA ALA A 184 4.11 -3.98 15.87
C ALA A 184 3.59 -4.12 17.30
N ALA A 185 3.88 -5.25 17.95
CA ALA A 185 3.45 -5.55 19.31
C ALA A 185 4.10 -4.63 20.36
N THR A 186 5.33 -4.16 20.09
CA THR A 186 6.11 -3.29 20.99
C THR A 186 5.96 -1.80 20.70
N ARG A 187 4.96 -1.40 19.91
CA ARG A 187 4.69 0.02 19.66
C ARG A 187 4.44 0.76 20.97
N ASP A 188 4.86 2.02 20.97
CA ASP A 188 4.67 2.90 22.13
C ASP A 188 3.18 3.28 22.25
N VAL A 189 2.55 2.74 23.29
CA VAL A 189 1.13 2.92 23.63
C VAL A 189 1.00 3.02 25.14
N SER A 190 -0.09 3.62 25.63
CA SER A 190 -0.32 3.73 27.06
C SER A 190 -0.42 2.35 27.72
N PRO A 191 -0.10 2.22 29.03
CA PRO A 191 -0.25 0.97 29.76
C PRO A 191 -1.68 0.39 29.69
N GLU A 192 -2.70 1.24 29.68
CA GLU A 192 -4.11 0.84 29.56
C GLU A 192 -4.42 0.25 28.19
N MET A 193 -3.98 0.93 27.12
CA MET A 193 -4.12 0.43 25.74
C MET A 193 -3.43 -0.92 25.58
N ARG A 194 -2.26 -1.09 26.17
CA ARG A 194 -1.53 -2.36 26.16
C ARG A 194 -2.26 -3.46 26.90
N ALA A 195 -2.73 -3.21 28.12
CA ALA A 195 -3.47 -4.20 28.90
C ALA A 195 -4.74 -4.66 28.16
N LYS A 196 -5.41 -3.72 27.48
CA LYS A 196 -6.52 -4.03 26.57
C LYS A 196 -6.06 -4.89 25.39
N ALA A 197 -5.01 -4.49 24.67
CA ALA A 197 -4.48 -5.24 23.53
C ALA A 197 -4.08 -6.68 23.88
N VAL A 198 -3.46 -6.91 25.04
CA VAL A 198 -3.14 -8.26 25.54
C VAL A 198 -4.41 -9.07 25.81
N THR A 199 -5.42 -8.44 26.42
CA THR A 199 -6.71 -9.09 26.70
C THR A 199 -7.43 -9.49 25.42
N ASP A 200 -7.48 -8.59 24.44
CA ASP A 200 -8.09 -8.84 23.14
C ASP A 200 -7.33 -9.92 22.36
N ALA A 201 -5.99 -9.88 22.39
CA ALA A 201 -5.13 -10.89 21.77
C ALA A 201 -5.41 -12.30 22.30
N LEU A 202 -5.48 -12.46 23.63
CA LEU A 202 -5.78 -13.73 24.29
C LEU A 202 -7.22 -14.22 23.99
N ALA A 203 -8.17 -13.29 23.80
CA ALA A 203 -9.55 -13.63 23.45
C ALA A 203 -9.73 -13.98 21.96
N SER A 204 -8.87 -13.46 21.08
CA SER A 204 -9.01 -13.58 19.62
C SER A 204 -8.62 -14.94 19.04
N ARG A 205 -7.96 -15.81 19.80
CA ARG A 205 -7.39 -17.07 19.30
C ARG A 205 -7.77 -18.25 20.20
N SER A 206 -8.03 -19.39 19.58
CA SER A 206 -8.30 -20.65 20.27
C SER A 206 -7.01 -21.43 20.52
N SER A 207 -6.90 -22.09 21.66
CA SER A 207 -5.77 -22.98 21.98
C SER A 207 -5.99 -24.38 21.39
N PRO A 208 -4.95 -25.08 20.87
CA PRO A 208 -3.54 -24.67 20.82
C PRO A 208 -3.24 -23.68 19.69
N MET A 209 -2.38 -22.71 19.99
CA MET A 209 -1.89 -21.71 19.03
C MET A 209 -0.66 -22.22 18.25
N ALA A 210 -0.51 -21.81 16.99
CA ALA A 210 0.73 -21.95 16.23
C ALA A 210 1.78 -20.94 16.72
N PHE A 211 3.06 -21.20 16.47
CA PHE A 211 4.19 -20.46 17.04
C PHE A 211 4.17 -18.94 16.80
N PHE A 212 3.57 -18.46 15.71
CA PHE A 212 3.48 -17.04 15.35
C PHE A 212 2.21 -16.36 15.88
N GLU A 213 1.14 -17.12 16.15
CA GLU A 213 -0.18 -16.57 16.50
C GLU A 213 -0.15 -15.70 17.78
N PRO A 214 0.60 -16.03 18.86
CA PRO A 214 0.60 -15.18 20.06
C PRO A 214 1.16 -13.79 19.81
N THR A 215 2.30 -13.70 19.11
CA THR A 215 2.92 -12.41 18.77
C THR A 215 2.07 -11.65 17.76
N LEU A 216 1.50 -12.35 16.76
CA LEU A 216 0.63 -11.74 15.75
C LEU A 216 -0.67 -11.19 16.35
N ALA A 217 -1.31 -11.93 17.25
CA ALA A 217 -2.54 -11.47 17.92
C ALA A 217 -2.29 -10.19 18.73
N LEU A 218 -1.16 -10.12 19.44
CA LEU A 218 -0.78 -8.89 20.15
C LEU A 218 -0.44 -7.76 19.18
N ALA A 219 0.30 -8.04 18.10
CA ALA A 219 0.62 -7.06 17.07
C ALA A 219 -0.63 -6.37 16.52
N LEU A 220 -1.61 -7.16 16.09
CA LEU A 220 -2.87 -6.66 15.53
C LEU A 220 -3.68 -5.88 16.57
N SER A 221 -3.78 -6.39 17.80
CA SER A 221 -4.54 -5.73 18.87
C SER A 221 -3.88 -4.41 19.31
N THR A 222 -2.54 -4.34 19.33
CA THR A 222 -1.80 -3.11 19.63
C THR A 222 -1.98 -2.07 18.51
N LEU A 223 -1.92 -2.49 17.24
CA LEU A 223 -2.17 -1.60 16.10
C LEU A 223 -3.59 -1.05 16.12
N GLU A 224 -4.58 -1.89 16.40
CA GLU A 224 -5.98 -1.47 16.53
C GLU A 224 -6.17 -0.49 17.71
N ALA A 225 -5.62 -0.81 18.89
CA ALA A 225 -5.69 0.07 20.05
C ALA A 225 -5.03 1.43 19.79
N ASP A 226 -3.90 1.45 19.06
CA ASP A 226 -3.17 2.66 18.65
C ASP A 226 -3.86 3.41 17.49
N GLY A 227 -5.05 2.97 17.04
CA GLY A 227 -5.77 3.61 15.94
C GLY A 227 -5.01 3.57 14.61
N ARG A 228 -4.19 2.52 14.43
CA ARG A 228 -3.37 2.29 13.22
C ARG A 228 -4.08 1.51 12.12
N ASP A 229 -5.40 1.48 12.18
CA ASP A 229 -6.27 0.88 11.17
C ASP A 229 -6.23 1.64 9.83
N GLU A 230 -5.59 2.82 9.75
CA GLU A 230 -5.44 3.56 8.49
C GLU A 230 -4.74 2.76 7.39
N ALA A 231 -3.94 1.75 7.74
CA ALA A 231 -3.35 0.84 6.78
C ALA A 231 -4.40 0.01 6.01
N ILE A 232 -5.65 -0.06 6.46
CA ILE A 232 -6.71 -0.87 5.81
C ILE A 232 -8.02 -0.11 5.54
N ARG A 233 -8.18 1.14 6.00
CA ARG A 233 -9.44 1.92 5.88
C ARG A 233 -10.02 2.02 4.46
N TYR A 234 -9.17 1.92 3.43
CA TYR A 234 -9.56 2.10 2.03
C TYR A 234 -9.50 0.81 1.20
N GLU A 235 -9.31 -0.34 1.85
CA GLU A 235 -9.15 -1.63 1.15
C GLU A 235 -10.50 -2.36 0.92
N PRO A 236 -10.70 -2.98 -0.27
CA PRO A 236 -9.71 -3.14 -1.34
C PRO A 236 -9.57 -1.90 -2.25
N LEU A 237 -8.35 -1.38 -2.44
CA LEU A 237 -8.12 -0.18 -3.26
C LEU A 237 -8.50 -0.39 -4.73
N ALA A 238 -8.13 -1.54 -5.30
CA ALA A 238 -8.31 -1.84 -6.72
C ALA A 238 -9.79 -1.86 -7.17
N SER A 239 -10.69 -2.32 -6.29
CA SER A 239 -12.14 -2.35 -6.53
C SER A 239 -12.90 -1.24 -5.79
N GLY A 240 -12.18 -0.38 -5.06
CA GLY A 240 -12.72 0.76 -4.32
C GLY A 240 -12.24 2.06 -4.93
N GLU A 241 -11.42 2.82 -4.19
CA GLU A 241 -10.99 4.16 -4.60
C GLU A 241 -10.24 4.21 -5.95
N ASN A 242 -9.59 3.12 -6.38
CA ASN A 242 -8.88 3.07 -7.65
C ASN A 242 -9.68 2.40 -8.78
N ALA A 243 -10.94 2.00 -8.55
CA ALA A 243 -11.70 1.16 -9.48
C ALA A 243 -11.81 1.74 -10.90
N ALA A 244 -12.14 3.02 -11.02
CA ALA A 244 -12.32 3.67 -12.32
C ALA A 244 -11.00 3.72 -13.12
N ALA A 245 -9.90 4.11 -12.48
CA ALA A 245 -8.60 4.16 -13.13
C ALA A 245 -8.06 2.76 -13.45
N VAL A 246 -8.22 1.79 -12.54
CA VAL A 246 -7.84 0.38 -12.80
C VAL A 246 -8.60 -0.20 -13.99
N ALA A 247 -9.90 0.09 -14.12
CA ALA A 247 -10.69 -0.33 -15.28
C ALA A 247 -10.23 0.33 -16.59
N ALA A 248 -9.71 1.56 -16.55
CA ALA A 248 -9.24 2.29 -17.72
C ALA A 248 -7.84 1.87 -18.20
N ILE A 249 -6.96 1.42 -17.30
CA ILE A 249 -5.56 1.07 -17.58
C ILE A 249 -5.36 0.19 -18.83
N PRO A 250 -6.13 -0.90 -19.04
CA PRO A 250 -5.96 -1.76 -20.23
C PRO A 250 -6.19 -1.05 -21.57
N SER A 251 -6.92 0.06 -21.59
CA SER A 251 -7.25 0.83 -22.80
C SER A 251 -6.27 1.95 -23.12
N ILE A 252 -5.29 2.21 -22.24
CA ILE A 252 -4.34 3.32 -22.40
C ILE A 252 -3.40 3.05 -23.58
N ALA A 253 -3.42 3.96 -24.56
CA ALA A 253 -2.45 3.99 -25.65
C ALA A 253 -1.11 4.57 -25.17
N TRP A 254 -0.35 3.76 -24.43
CA TRP A 254 0.86 4.23 -23.74
C TRP A 254 1.82 4.99 -24.66
N ALA A 255 1.99 4.58 -25.92
CA ALA A 255 2.88 5.24 -26.89
C ALA A 255 2.59 6.74 -27.11
N SER A 256 1.39 7.20 -26.81
CA SER A 256 0.99 8.61 -26.92
C SER A 256 1.50 9.50 -25.78
N PHE A 257 2.06 8.90 -24.72
CA PHE A 257 2.44 9.63 -23.51
C PHE A 257 3.94 9.51 -23.20
N PRO A 258 4.60 10.64 -22.88
CA PRO A 258 6.00 10.65 -22.44
C PRO A 258 6.26 9.88 -21.15
N PHE A 259 5.33 9.96 -20.19
CA PHE A 259 5.41 9.27 -18.89
C PHE A 259 4.18 8.38 -18.68
N ALA A 260 4.33 7.33 -17.87
CA ALA A 260 3.22 6.44 -17.53
C ALA A 260 2.25 7.04 -16.50
N ALA A 261 2.75 7.90 -15.61
CA ALA A 261 1.95 8.57 -14.60
C ALA A 261 2.62 9.86 -14.11
N ILE A 262 1.82 10.80 -13.61
CA ILE A 262 2.24 11.93 -12.77
C ILE A 262 2.02 11.54 -11.31
N VAL A 263 3.06 11.53 -10.50
CA VAL A 263 3.02 11.16 -9.08
C VAL A 263 3.04 12.44 -8.26
N VAL A 264 2.06 12.60 -7.39
CA VAL A 264 1.88 13.78 -6.54
C VAL A 264 1.97 13.35 -5.08
N PRO A 265 3.14 13.55 -4.43
CA PRO A 265 3.24 13.36 -2.99
C PRO A 265 2.35 14.35 -2.25
N GLY A 266 1.74 13.90 -1.17
CA GLY A 266 0.92 14.71 -0.28
C GLY A 266 1.76 15.72 0.49
N LEU A 267 1.08 16.78 0.91
CA LEU A 267 1.59 17.80 1.80
C LEU A 267 0.44 18.22 2.71
N GLY A 268 0.41 17.69 3.93
CA GLY A 268 -0.65 18.00 4.85
C GLY A 268 -0.52 19.39 5.48
N PRO A 269 -1.62 19.89 6.04
CA PRO A 269 -1.66 21.18 6.71
C PRO A 269 -0.98 21.15 8.09
N GLY A 270 -0.80 22.34 8.67
CA GLY A 270 -0.30 22.49 10.04
C GLY A 270 -1.36 22.31 11.13
N ASP A 271 -2.62 22.10 10.75
CA ASP A 271 -3.78 22.03 11.65
C ASP A 271 -4.69 20.83 11.30
N PRO A 272 -5.47 20.30 12.28
CA PRO A 272 -6.30 19.12 12.07
C PRO A 272 -7.62 19.37 11.30
N GLU A 273 -8.01 20.63 11.07
CA GLU A 273 -9.32 20.97 10.52
C GLU A 273 -9.28 21.22 9.01
N THR A 274 -8.13 21.64 8.50
CA THR A 274 -7.87 21.78 7.07
C THR A 274 -7.82 20.41 6.39
N ALA A 275 -8.66 20.19 5.37
CA ALA A 275 -8.69 18.94 4.62
C ALA A 275 -7.55 18.83 3.60
N LEU A 276 -7.25 19.93 2.91
CA LEU A 276 -6.21 20.02 1.89
C LEU A 276 -5.41 21.32 2.09
N SER A 277 -4.10 21.19 2.29
CA SER A 277 -3.22 22.36 2.45
C SER A 277 -3.09 23.16 1.16
N GLU A 278 -2.70 24.43 1.28
CA GLU A 278 -2.42 25.29 0.12
C GLU A 278 -1.32 24.71 -0.78
N GLY A 279 -0.24 24.19 -0.19
CA GLY A 279 0.82 23.57 -1.00
C GLY A 279 0.40 22.24 -1.61
N GLY A 280 -0.46 21.46 -0.95
CA GLY A 280 -1.08 20.26 -1.52
C GLY A 280 -1.98 20.59 -2.71
N ARG A 281 -2.76 21.67 -2.61
CA ARG A 281 -3.54 22.23 -3.72
C ARG A 281 -2.65 22.68 -4.88
N ALA A 282 -1.58 23.44 -4.60
CA ALA A 282 -0.66 23.90 -5.63
C ALA A 282 0.03 22.74 -6.39
N ARG A 283 0.38 21.65 -5.68
CA ARG A 283 0.90 20.43 -6.34
C ARG A 283 -0.16 19.77 -7.22
N CYS A 284 -1.42 19.77 -6.80
CA CYS A 284 -2.54 19.27 -7.60
C CYS A 284 -2.79 20.13 -8.84
N ASP A 285 -2.78 21.46 -8.73
CA ASP A 285 -2.96 22.37 -9.86
C ASP A 285 -1.89 22.14 -10.94
N LEU A 286 -0.65 22.00 -10.49
CA LEU A 286 0.47 21.69 -11.35
C LEU A 286 0.33 20.30 -12.01
N ALA A 287 -0.14 19.28 -11.28
CA ALA A 287 -0.42 17.97 -11.84
C ALA A 287 -1.57 17.99 -12.85
N ALA A 288 -2.62 18.76 -12.59
CA ALA A 288 -3.75 18.94 -13.51
C ALA A 288 -3.31 19.60 -14.81
N ALA A 289 -2.49 20.66 -14.74
CA ALA A 289 -1.90 21.30 -15.91
C ALA A 289 -1.09 20.31 -16.76
N ARG A 290 -0.26 19.46 -16.13
CA ARG A 290 0.50 18.41 -16.83
C ARG A 290 -0.37 17.32 -17.44
N PHE A 291 -1.42 16.92 -16.74
CA PHE A 291 -2.39 15.95 -17.25
C PHE A 291 -3.09 16.49 -18.50
N ARG A 292 -3.62 17.73 -18.45
CA ARG A 292 -4.25 18.40 -19.60
C ARG A 292 -3.28 18.60 -20.78
N ALA A 293 -2.00 18.82 -20.49
CA ALA A 293 -0.94 18.89 -21.50
C ALA A 293 -0.53 17.53 -22.09
N GLY A 294 -1.18 16.42 -21.70
CA GLY A 294 -0.92 15.08 -22.26
C GLY A 294 0.42 14.48 -21.82
N ILE A 295 1.00 14.93 -20.70
CA ILE A 295 2.31 14.45 -20.23
C ILE A 295 2.24 12.98 -19.73
N ALA A 296 1.11 12.59 -19.13
CA ALA A 296 0.83 11.23 -18.72
C ALA A 296 -0.69 10.98 -18.68
N PRO A 297 -1.12 9.71 -18.87
CA PRO A 297 -2.54 9.35 -18.85
C PRO A 297 -3.11 9.16 -17.44
N LEU A 298 -2.24 9.07 -16.42
CA LEU A 298 -2.61 8.79 -15.03
C LEU A 298 -1.99 9.83 -14.09
N VAL A 299 -2.69 10.12 -13.01
CA VAL A 299 -2.20 10.90 -11.86
C VAL A 299 -2.31 10.03 -10.60
N VAL A 300 -1.19 9.72 -9.96
CA VAL A 300 -1.10 8.97 -8.71
C VAL A 300 -0.94 9.96 -7.56
N LEU A 301 -1.91 9.98 -6.67
CA LEU A 301 -1.96 10.83 -5.48
C LEU A 301 -1.52 10.00 -4.28
N SER A 302 -0.48 10.40 -3.58
CA SER A 302 0.12 9.57 -2.53
C SER A 302 0.27 10.34 -1.24
N GLY A 303 -0.40 9.89 -0.17
CA GLY A 303 -0.34 10.51 1.15
C GLY A 303 -1.50 10.09 2.05
N GLY A 304 -1.19 9.72 3.29
CA GLY A 304 -2.15 9.18 4.25
C GLY A 304 -2.58 10.17 5.33
N HIS A 305 -2.88 9.63 6.51
CA HIS A 305 -3.38 10.36 7.68
C HIS A 305 -2.23 10.87 8.58
N VAL A 306 -1.33 11.71 8.05
CA VAL A 306 -0.05 12.01 8.71
C VAL A 306 0.14 13.40 9.28
N HIS A 307 -0.53 14.41 8.74
CA HIS A 307 -0.31 15.79 9.14
C HIS A 307 -1.63 16.49 9.45
N PRO A 308 -1.92 16.72 10.74
CA PRO A 308 -1.23 16.18 11.94
C PRO A 308 -1.37 14.64 12.07
N ASP A 309 -0.57 14.00 12.94
CA ASP A 309 -0.57 12.54 13.12
C ASP A 309 -1.99 12.02 13.39
N ARG A 310 -2.40 10.98 12.65
CA ARG A 310 -3.74 10.36 12.70
C ARG A 310 -4.89 11.34 12.44
N THR A 311 -4.64 12.41 11.68
CA THR A 311 -5.70 13.31 11.19
C THR A 311 -6.83 12.52 10.53
N ARG A 312 -8.05 13.05 10.58
CA ARG A 312 -9.22 12.42 9.92
C ARG A 312 -9.13 12.43 8.38
N PHE A 313 -8.28 13.28 7.81
CA PHE A 313 -8.13 13.45 6.37
C PHE A 313 -6.93 12.66 5.83
N ALA A 314 -7.15 11.77 4.86
CA ALA A 314 -6.06 11.23 4.06
C ALA A 314 -5.72 12.20 2.93
N GLU A 315 -4.46 12.63 2.85
CA GLU A 315 -4.01 13.61 1.84
C GLU A 315 -4.39 13.18 0.42
N ALA A 316 -4.16 11.91 0.05
CA ALA A 316 -4.48 11.40 -1.29
C ALA A 316 -5.97 11.45 -1.62
N ILE A 317 -6.84 11.23 -0.63
CA ILE A 317 -8.30 11.26 -0.81
C ILE A 317 -8.78 12.70 -1.02
N GLU A 318 -8.27 13.65 -0.24
CA GLU A 318 -8.63 15.07 -0.39
C GLU A 318 -8.07 15.66 -1.68
N MET A 319 -6.85 15.27 -2.08
CA MET A 319 -6.29 15.60 -3.40
C MET A 319 -7.16 15.04 -4.54
N LYS A 320 -7.67 13.80 -4.43
CA LYS A 320 -8.53 13.18 -5.46
C LYS A 320 -9.84 13.96 -5.61
N LYS A 321 -10.49 14.29 -4.49
CA LYS A 321 -11.71 15.11 -4.47
C LYS A 321 -11.48 16.46 -5.13
N TYR A 322 -10.35 17.10 -4.83
CA TYR A 322 -10.00 18.38 -5.41
C TYR A 322 -9.78 18.29 -6.93
N LEU A 323 -8.94 17.37 -7.41
CA LEU A 323 -8.69 17.19 -8.85
C LEU A 323 -9.97 16.91 -9.64
N ARG A 324 -10.89 16.12 -9.08
CA ARG A 324 -12.22 15.90 -9.69
C ARG A 324 -13.05 17.18 -9.77
N SER A 325 -12.99 18.02 -8.74
CA SER A 325 -13.72 19.30 -8.71
C SER A 325 -13.26 20.29 -9.77
N ILE A 326 -12.03 20.12 -10.29
CA ILE A 326 -11.46 20.94 -11.38
C ILE A 326 -11.38 20.18 -12.72
N GLY A 327 -12.16 19.12 -12.86
CA GLY A 327 -12.39 18.44 -14.15
C GLY A 327 -11.45 17.28 -14.50
N VAL A 328 -10.51 16.88 -13.63
CA VAL A 328 -9.70 15.68 -13.91
C VAL A 328 -10.57 14.42 -13.74
N PRO A 329 -10.68 13.56 -14.76
CA PRO A 329 -11.58 12.42 -14.74
C PRO A 329 -11.13 11.37 -13.74
N GLU A 330 -12.07 10.72 -13.05
CA GLU A 330 -11.77 9.69 -12.05
C GLU A 330 -11.03 8.47 -12.66
N ALA A 331 -11.24 8.21 -13.95
CA ALA A 331 -10.52 7.20 -14.72
C ALA A 331 -9.01 7.48 -14.89
N ALA A 332 -8.55 8.70 -14.59
CA ALA A 332 -7.13 9.05 -14.59
C ALA A 332 -6.52 9.06 -13.17
N LEU A 333 -7.32 8.98 -12.11
CA LEU A 333 -6.87 9.22 -10.74
C LEU A 333 -6.67 7.90 -9.98
N LEU A 334 -5.43 7.69 -9.50
CA LEU A 334 -5.08 6.64 -8.56
C LEU A 334 -4.72 7.26 -7.21
N VAL A 335 -5.06 6.61 -6.12
CA VAL A 335 -4.71 7.01 -4.74
C VAL A 335 -3.91 5.93 -4.01
N ASP A 336 -2.90 6.39 -3.28
CA ASP A 336 -2.28 5.71 -2.14
C ASP A 336 -2.60 6.50 -0.86
N PRO A 337 -3.63 6.11 -0.10
CA PRO A 337 -3.98 6.77 1.15
C PRO A 337 -3.20 6.23 2.36
N HIS A 338 -2.13 5.45 2.15
CA HIS A 338 -1.39 4.77 3.21
C HIS A 338 0.04 5.26 3.40
N ALA A 339 0.59 6.04 2.46
CA ALA A 339 1.93 6.61 2.61
C ALA A 339 2.01 7.57 3.80
N ARG A 340 3.17 7.57 4.46
CA ARG A 340 3.42 8.38 5.66
C ARG A 340 4.62 9.31 5.55
N HIS A 341 5.46 9.08 4.56
CA HIS A 341 6.71 9.81 4.32
C HIS A 341 7.00 9.83 2.82
N THR A 342 7.93 10.68 2.37
CA THR A 342 8.41 10.67 0.97
C THR A 342 8.97 9.30 0.55
N THR A 343 9.60 8.56 1.47
CA THR A 343 10.09 7.19 1.22
C THR A 343 8.95 6.23 0.89
N THR A 344 7.88 6.24 1.69
CA THR A 344 6.69 5.40 1.47
C THR A 344 5.83 5.89 0.30
N ASN A 345 5.79 7.20 0.00
CA ASN A 345 5.11 7.73 -1.18
C ASN A 345 5.64 7.08 -2.47
N LEU A 346 6.96 7.04 -2.63
CA LEU A 346 7.59 6.49 -3.83
C LEU A 346 7.50 4.95 -3.85
N ARG A 347 7.66 4.28 -2.70
CA ARG A 347 7.47 2.81 -2.59
C ARG A 347 6.06 2.39 -2.97
N ASN A 348 5.05 2.97 -2.32
CA ASN A 348 3.66 2.59 -2.53
C ASN A 348 3.20 2.92 -3.94
N THR A 349 3.64 4.06 -4.50
CA THR A 349 3.41 4.40 -5.91
C THR A 349 3.99 3.33 -6.84
N SER A 350 5.26 2.96 -6.69
CA SER A 350 5.88 1.89 -7.47
C SER A 350 5.09 0.59 -7.36
N ARG A 351 4.69 0.21 -6.13
CA ARG A 351 3.90 -0.99 -5.85
C ARG A 351 2.54 -0.97 -6.55
N LEU A 352 1.77 0.12 -6.45
CA LEU A 352 0.45 0.26 -7.06
C LEU A 352 0.53 0.16 -8.58
N LEU A 353 1.44 0.91 -9.19
CA LEU A 353 1.61 0.91 -10.66
C LEU A 353 1.95 -0.48 -11.19
N LEU A 354 2.87 -1.19 -10.52
CA LEU A 354 3.22 -2.56 -10.88
C LEU A 354 2.03 -3.52 -10.73
N ARG A 355 1.33 -3.47 -9.58
CA ARG A 355 0.14 -4.31 -9.33
C ARG A 355 -0.98 -4.08 -10.34
N TYR A 356 -1.18 -2.83 -10.76
CA TYR A 356 -2.21 -2.48 -11.74
C TYR A 356 -1.80 -2.69 -13.19
N GLY A 357 -0.58 -3.17 -13.45
CA GLY A 357 -0.14 -3.52 -14.80
C GLY A 357 0.32 -2.33 -15.64
N VAL A 358 0.68 -1.21 -14.99
CA VAL A 358 1.35 -0.11 -15.67
C VAL A 358 2.75 -0.58 -16.13
N PRO A 359 3.18 -0.32 -17.37
CA PRO A 359 4.45 -0.81 -17.89
C PRO A 359 5.64 -0.33 -17.04
N ALA A 360 6.39 -1.27 -16.45
CA ALA A 360 7.47 -0.97 -15.51
C ALA A 360 8.65 -0.25 -16.16
N GLU A 361 8.81 -0.40 -17.47
CA GLU A 361 9.88 0.16 -18.30
C GLU A 361 9.63 1.63 -18.65
N ARG A 362 8.43 2.15 -18.37
CA ARG A 362 8.09 3.54 -18.63
C ARG A 362 8.34 4.40 -17.40
N PRO A 363 9.01 5.55 -17.57
CA PRO A 363 9.24 6.44 -16.44
C PRO A 363 7.92 7.05 -15.97
N VAL A 364 7.87 7.35 -14.68
CA VAL A 364 6.84 8.19 -14.07
C VAL A 364 7.45 9.54 -13.72
N LEU A 365 6.60 10.56 -13.67
CA LEU A 365 6.98 11.92 -13.33
C LEU A 365 6.56 12.23 -11.90
N VAL A 366 7.49 12.31 -10.97
CA VAL A 366 7.24 12.81 -9.62
C VAL A 366 7.21 14.34 -9.67
N THR A 367 6.03 14.90 -9.43
CA THR A 367 5.73 16.34 -9.46
C THR A 367 5.49 16.84 -8.04
N THR A 368 6.28 17.82 -7.60
CA THR A 368 6.21 18.40 -6.25
C THR A 368 6.77 19.82 -6.20
N ASP A 369 6.90 20.42 -5.01
CA ASP A 369 7.56 21.72 -4.83
C ASP A 369 9.09 21.62 -5.00
N ALA A 370 9.74 22.78 -5.14
CA ALA A 370 11.17 22.90 -5.37
C ALA A 370 12.02 22.22 -4.28
N PHE A 371 11.64 22.38 -3.02
CA PHE A 371 12.40 21.84 -1.89
C PHE A 371 12.32 20.31 -1.86
N GLN A 372 11.12 19.76 -1.99
CA GLN A 372 10.95 18.30 -1.99
C GLN A 372 11.58 17.65 -3.23
N SER A 373 11.53 18.29 -4.40
CA SER A 373 12.19 17.79 -5.61
C SER A 373 13.72 17.69 -5.44
N VAL A 374 14.37 18.74 -4.92
CA VAL A 374 15.81 18.73 -4.61
C VAL A 374 16.14 17.66 -3.57
N TYR A 375 15.30 17.52 -2.54
CA TYR A 375 15.46 16.50 -1.51
C TYR A 375 15.43 15.07 -2.09
N ILE A 376 14.48 14.76 -2.98
CA ILE A 376 14.31 13.44 -3.61
C ILE A 376 15.56 13.06 -4.43
N ILE A 377 16.17 14.01 -5.14
CA ILE A 377 17.37 13.75 -5.98
C ILE A 377 18.65 13.61 -5.15
N GLY A 378 18.65 14.07 -3.90
CA GLY A 378 19.81 13.99 -3.03
C GLY A 378 20.23 12.55 -2.71
N ARG A 379 21.54 12.27 -2.74
CA ARG A 379 22.11 10.98 -2.28
C ARG A 379 21.58 10.52 -0.90
N PRO A 380 21.38 11.40 0.10
CA PRO A 380 20.84 11.00 1.40
C PRO A 380 19.45 10.36 1.33
N PHE A 381 18.65 10.65 0.30
CA PHE A 381 17.31 10.09 0.19
C PHE A 381 17.31 8.57 -0.04
N ALA A 382 18.22 8.06 -0.87
CA ALA A 382 18.38 6.62 -1.08
C ALA A 382 18.88 5.90 0.19
N VAL A 383 19.68 6.58 1.03
CA VAL A 383 20.10 6.07 2.34
C VAL A 383 18.91 6.00 3.28
N ARG A 384 18.14 7.09 3.39
CA ARG A 384 16.92 7.12 4.19
C ARG A 384 15.91 6.04 3.77
N CYS A 385 15.75 5.77 2.47
CA CYS A 385 14.89 4.67 2.02
C CYS A 385 15.38 3.32 2.55
N ARG A 386 16.68 3.03 2.48
CA ARG A 386 17.24 1.78 3.03
C ARG A 386 17.07 1.67 4.54
N ASP A 387 17.24 2.78 5.25
CA ASP A 387 17.14 2.81 6.71
C ASP A 387 15.68 2.68 7.19
N GLU A 388 14.75 3.42 6.57
CA GLU A 388 13.34 3.44 6.97
C GLU A 388 12.51 2.28 6.41
N ILE A 389 12.72 1.92 5.14
CA ILE A 389 11.87 0.97 4.40
C ILE A 389 12.65 -0.18 3.77
N GLY A 390 13.93 -0.37 4.12
CA GLY A 390 14.72 -1.55 3.73
C GLY A 390 15.18 -1.62 2.28
N LEU A 391 14.63 -0.79 1.40
CA LEU A 391 14.80 -0.89 -0.05
C LEU A 391 14.90 0.49 -0.71
N VAL A 392 15.27 0.50 -1.99
CA VAL A 392 15.18 1.69 -2.86
C VAL A 392 14.06 1.44 -3.87
N PRO A 393 12.96 2.22 -3.87
CA PRO A 393 11.76 1.88 -4.65
C PRO A 393 11.83 2.21 -6.14
N TRP A 394 13.03 2.49 -6.66
CA TRP A 394 13.27 2.85 -8.05
C TRP A 394 14.55 2.21 -8.57
N ARG A 395 14.57 1.96 -9.88
CA ARG A 395 15.79 1.57 -10.62
C ARG A 395 16.57 2.79 -11.08
N LYS A 396 15.87 3.88 -11.36
CA LYS A 396 16.46 5.14 -11.80
C LYS A 396 15.66 6.33 -11.28
N LEU A 397 16.39 7.40 -10.98
CA LEU A 397 15.86 8.66 -10.49
C LEU A 397 16.70 9.79 -11.06
N ALA A 398 16.07 10.79 -11.70
CA ALA A 398 16.79 11.93 -12.27
C ALA A 398 15.94 13.21 -12.24
N SER A 399 16.58 14.35 -11.99
CA SER A 399 15.91 15.66 -12.07
C SER A 399 15.60 16.01 -13.52
N LEU A 400 14.38 16.51 -13.75
CA LEU A 400 13.96 17.06 -15.04
C LEU A 400 13.76 18.58 -14.97
N SER A 401 13.24 19.06 -13.84
CA SER A 401 13.03 20.48 -13.56
C SER A 401 13.16 20.74 -12.06
N ILE A 402 12.96 22.00 -11.64
CA ILE A 402 12.93 22.33 -10.21
C ILE A 402 11.77 21.64 -9.47
N ASN A 403 10.66 21.32 -10.15
CA ASN A 403 9.49 20.66 -9.57
C ASN A 403 9.37 19.18 -9.93
N ASP A 404 10.23 18.68 -10.81
CA ASP A 404 10.04 17.37 -11.44
C ASP A 404 11.26 16.47 -11.33
N THR A 405 10.96 15.24 -10.94
CA THR A 405 11.89 14.13 -10.92
C THR A 405 11.29 12.98 -11.72
N CYS A 406 12.04 12.45 -12.68
CA CYS A 406 11.65 11.19 -13.31
C CYS A 406 12.04 10.02 -12.40
N MET A 407 11.23 8.96 -12.40
CA MET A 407 11.48 7.73 -11.66
C MET A 407 11.13 6.51 -12.52
N LEU A 408 11.95 5.46 -12.49
CA LEU A 408 11.57 4.14 -12.99
C LEU A 408 11.24 3.22 -11.81
N PRO A 409 9.99 2.77 -11.66
CA PRO A 409 9.60 1.85 -10.59
C PRO A 409 10.46 0.59 -10.55
N SER A 410 10.68 0.05 -9.34
CA SER A 410 11.36 -1.23 -9.13
C SER A 410 10.43 -2.26 -8.49
N ARG A 411 10.49 -3.51 -8.97
CA ARG A 411 9.77 -4.67 -8.41
C ARG A 411 10.13 -4.98 -6.97
N VAL A 412 11.27 -4.50 -6.46
CA VAL A 412 11.61 -4.64 -5.04
C VAL A 412 10.56 -3.97 -4.16
N SER A 413 9.88 -2.93 -4.66
CA SER A 413 8.81 -2.21 -3.95
C SER A 413 7.57 -3.08 -3.68
N LEU A 414 7.44 -4.25 -4.33
CA LEU A 414 6.37 -5.21 -4.02
C LEU A 414 6.61 -5.91 -2.68
N THR A 415 7.86 -5.93 -2.20
CA THR A 415 8.24 -6.50 -0.91
C THR A 415 7.44 -5.85 0.22
N VAL A 416 6.94 -6.69 1.13
CA VAL A 416 6.29 -6.29 2.37
C VAL A 416 7.37 -6.27 3.46
N GLU A 417 7.81 -5.09 3.86
CA GLU A 417 9.04 -4.91 4.63
C GLU A 417 8.84 -5.15 6.13
N ALA A 418 9.81 -5.82 6.77
CA ALA A 418 9.76 -6.14 8.19
C ALA A 418 9.96 -4.91 9.10
N ARG A 419 10.70 -3.91 8.61
CA ARG A 419 10.96 -2.64 9.32
C ARG A 419 9.76 -1.68 9.34
N ASP A 420 8.76 -1.92 8.51
CA ASP A 420 7.55 -1.12 8.44
C ASP A 420 6.33 -1.96 8.83
N PRO A 421 5.89 -1.93 10.11
CA PRO A 421 4.73 -2.68 10.59
C PRO A 421 3.44 -2.42 9.82
N LEU A 422 3.35 -1.24 9.18
CA LEU A 422 2.18 -0.75 8.46
C LEU A 422 2.46 -0.63 6.97
N ASP A 423 3.44 -1.38 6.46
CA ASP A 423 3.67 -1.50 5.02
C ASP A 423 2.41 -2.10 4.37
N PRO A 424 1.74 -1.37 3.45
CA PRO A 424 0.47 -1.79 2.87
C PRO A 424 0.56 -2.84 1.75
#